data_AF-A0A7Z8FLZ9-F1
#
_entry.id   AF-A0A7Z8FLZ9-F1
#
_cell.length_a   1.000
_cell.length_b   1.000
_cell.length_c   1.000
_cell.angle_alpha   90.00
_cell.angle_beta   90.00
_cell.angle_gamma   90.00
#
_symmetry.space_group_name_H-M   'P 1'
#
loop_
_entity.id
_entity.type
_entity.pdbx_description
1 polymer ?
#
loop_
_entity_poly.entity_id
_entity_poly.type
_entity_poly.pdbx_seq_one_letter_code
_entity_poly.pdbx_strand_id
1 'polypeptide(L)'
;MWQTIYAWPWATIWAAISAIFTAATVGIAFCAMKEWKKQEQFKAKVNFKSAVAKYAYCLVALPSHLSPPGTTRDNPAKIDELTDLLAEAAFAWFSLEGSLVDNKHVTESWLFINDNHIRYVDGEISYHEIHTHCANIVTKPINKK
;
A
#
# COMPACT_ATOMS: atom_id res chain seq x y z
N MET A 1 -4.88 59.20 17.45
CA MET A 1 -4.58 57.80 17.10
C MET A 1 -4.32 57.57 15.62
N TRP A 2 -4.87 58.38 14.70
CA TRP A 2 -4.57 58.29 13.26
C TRP A 2 -3.20 58.86 12.81
N GLN A 3 -2.62 59.78 13.59
CA GLN A 3 -1.31 60.41 13.31
C GLN A 3 -0.11 59.48 13.56
N THR A 4 -0.25 58.48 14.42
CA THR A 4 0.82 57.52 14.76
C THR A 4 1.00 56.41 13.73
N ILE A 5 -0.01 56.16 12.90
CA ILE A 5 0.02 55.13 11.85
C ILE A 5 0.78 55.66 10.61
N TYR A 6 0.69 56.97 10.35
CA TYR A 6 1.39 57.64 9.24
C TYR A 6 2.88 57.92 9.51
N ALA A 7 3.32 57.86 10.77
CA ALA A 7 4.72 58.05 11.15
C ALA A 7 5.56 56.75 11.07
N TRP A 8 4.94 55.62 10.70
CA TRP A 8 5.66 54.36 10.55
C TRP A 8 6.53 54.38 9.30
N PRO A 9 7.81 53.94 9.39
CA PRO A 9 8.65 53.75 8.22
C PRO A 9 7.91 52.85 7.21
N TRP A 10 7.89 53.26 5.94
CA TRP A 10 7.24 52.50 4.85
C TRP A 10 7.71 51.04 4.81
N ALA A 11 8.97 50.79 5.16
CA ALA A 11 9.55 49.46 5.31
C ALA A 11 8.82 48.58 6.35
N THR A 12 8.34 49.14 7.46
CA THR A 12 7.61 48.42 8.52
C THR A 12 6.22 47.98 8.04
N ILE A 13 5.56 48.81 7.24
CA ILE A 13 4.24 48.48 6.64
C ILE A 13 4.41 47.31 5.67
N TRP A 14 5.41 47.37 4.78
CA TRP A 14 5.69 46.26 3.87
C TRP A 14 6.14 45.00 4.60
N ALA A 15 6.96 45.12 5.64
CA ALA A 15 7.38 43.97 6.44
C ALA A 15 6.18 43.26 7.09
N ALA A 16 5.22 44.01 7.63
CA ALA A 16 3.99 43.44 8.19
C ALA A 16 3.15 42.72 7.13
N ILE A 17 2.99 43.33 5.94
CA ILE A 17 2.28 42.72 4.81
C ILE A 17 2.98 41.43 4.37
N SER A 18 4.31 41.46 4.17
CA SER A 18 5.11 40.29 3.80
C SER A 18 5.05 39.19 4.87
N ALA A 19 4.98 39.54 6.15
CA ALA A 19 4.84 38.56 7.23
C ALA A 19 3.48 37.83 7.17
N ILE A 20 2.39 38.54 6.85
CA ILE A 20 1.06 37.92 6.67
C ILE A 20 1.08 36.94 5.50
N PHE A 21 1.64 37.34 4.35
CA PHE A 21 1.77 36.45 3.20
C PHE A 21 2.64 35.23 3.51
N THR A 22 3.76 35.42 4.20
CA THR A 22 4.65 34.33 4.61
C THR A 22 3.92 33.34 5.53
N ALA A 23 3.14 33.84 6.51
CA ALA A 23 2.33 33.00 7.38
C ALA A 23 1.26 32.23 6.61
N ALA A 24 0.61 32.86 5.63
CA ALA A 24 -0.36 32.21 4.76
C ALA A 24 0.30 31.11 3.90
N THR A 25 1.48 31.37 3.33
CA THR A 25 2.25 30.38 2.57
C THR A 25 2.62 29.18 3.43
N VAL A 26 3.07 29.39 4.68
CA VAL A 26 3.37 28.31 5.62
C VAL A 26 2.11 27.48 5.93
N GLY A 27 0.97 28.14 6.10
CA GLY A 27 -0.31 27.45 6.30
C GLY A 27 -0.69 26.56 5.11
N ILE A 28 -0.56 27.07 3.89
CA ILE A 28 -0.83 26.31 2.66
C ILE A 28 0.16 25.15 2.51
N ALA A 29 1.45 25.38 2.75
CA ALA A 29 2.47 24.35 2.70
C ALA A 29 2.20 23.23 3.70
N PHE A 30 1.76 23.58 4.92
CA PHE A 30 1.36 22.60 5.92
C PHE A 30 0.15 21.76 5.49
N CYS A 31 -0.88 22.39 4.92
CA CYS A 31 -2.03 21.68 4.35
C CYS A 31 -1.60 20.74 3.21
N ALA A 32 -0.72 21.19 2.32
CA ALA A 32 -0.18 20.39 1.23
C ALA A 32 0.62 19.19 1.73
N MET A 33 1.48 19.36 2.75
CA MET A 33 2.21 18.26 3.37
C MET A 33 1.29 17.22 4.01
N LYS A 34 0.21 17.65 4.66
CA LYS A 34 -0.78 16.72 5.23
C LYS A 34 -1.49 15.91 4.16
N GLU A 35 -1.84 16.54 3.03
CA GLU A 35 -2.49 15.84 1.92
C GLU A 35 -1.51 14.90 1.22
N TRP A 36 -0.26 15.31 1.05
CA TRP A 36 0.80 14.46 0.49
C TRP A 36 1.01 13.19 1.32
N LYS A 37 1.06 13.31 2.66
CA LYS A 37 1.14 12.13 3.55
C LYS A 37 -0.03 11.16 3.37
N LYS A 38 -1.26 11.67 3.13
CA LYS A 38 -2.41 10.80 2.84
C LYS A 38 -2.26 10.11 1.48
N GLN A 39 -1.76 10.82 0.48
CA GLN A 39 -1.50 10.26 -0.85
C GLN A 39 -0.45 9.14 -0.80
N GLU A 40 0.62 9.30 -0.02
CA GLU A 40 1.63 8.25 0.17
C GLU A 40 1.02 6.98 0.77
N GLN A 41 0.16 7.13 1.78
CA GLN A 41 -0.57 5.99 2.38
C GLN A 41 -1.49 5.31 1.36
N PHE A 42 -2.20 6.09 0.53
CA PHE A 42 -3.06 5.54 -0.51
C PHE A 42 -2.25 4.79 -1.58
N LYS A 43 -1.13 5.38 -2.02
CA LYS A 43 -0.23 4.76 -3.00
C LYS A 43 0.32 3.44 -2.49
N ALA A 44 0.74 3.35 -1.23
CA ALA A 44 1.20 2.10 -0.62
C ALA A 44 0.09 1.03 -0.65
N LYS A 45 -1.15 1.40 -0.30
CA LYS A 45 -2.31 0.47 -0.31
C LYS A 45 -2.61 -0.07 -1.72
N VAL A 46 -2.58 0.81 -2.71
CA VAL A 46 -2.80 0.43 -4.12
C VAL A 46 -1.67 -0.48 -4.60
N ASN A 47 -0.42 -0.18 -4.23
CA ASN A 47 0.72 -1.00 -4.60
C ASN A 47 0.58 -2.44 -4.06
N PHE A 48 0.22 -2.60 -2.79
CA PHE A 48 -0.02 -3.92 -2.21
C PHE A 48 -1.17 -4.67 -2.90
N LYS A 49 -2.32 -4.01 -3.12
CA LYS A 49 -3.42 -4.62 -3.86
C LYS A 49 -3.03 -5.04 -5.26
N SER A 50 -2.23 -4.23 -5.94
CA SER A 50 -1.72 -4.55 -7.28
C SER A 50 -0.78 -5.76 -7.23
N ALA A 51 0.12 -5.83 -6.26
CA ALA A 51 1.02 -6.97 -6.08
C ALA A 51 0.25 -8.27 -5.79
N VAL A 52 -0.74 -8.24 -4.89
CA VAL A 52 -1.62 -9.39 -4.60
C VAL A 52 -2.45 -9.80 -5.83
N ALA A 53 -2.89 -8.83 -6.66
CA ALA A 53 -3.61 -9.13 -7.89
C ALA A 53 -2.71 -9.79 -8.95
N LYS A 54 -1.45 -9.34 -9.10
CA LYS A 54 -0.46 -10.00 -9.97
C LYS A 54 -0.20 -11.44 -9.53
N TYR A 55 -0.02 -11.63 -8.22
CA TYR A 55 0.14 -12.97 -7.63
C TYR A 55 -1.08 -13.86 -7.94
N ALA A 56 -2.30 -13.36 -7.73
CA ALA A 56 -3.53 -14.10 -8.04
C ALA A 56 -3.65 -14.47 -9.52
N TYR A 57 -3.23 -13.57 -10.42
CA TYR A 57 -3.23 -13.82 -11.86
C TYR A 57 -2.25 -14.94 -12.24
N CYS A 58 -1.02 -14.91 -11.70
CA CYS A 58 -0.03 -15.96 -11.92
C CYS A 58 -0.50 -17.31 -11.36
N LEU A 59 -1.17 -17.29 -10.21
CA LEU A 59 -1.74 -18.46 -9.57
C LEU A 59 -2.86 -19.13 -10.40
N VAL A 60 -3.67 -18.35 -11.15
CA VAL A 60 -4.67 -18.91 -12.10
C VAL A 60 -4.01 -19.49 -13.35
N ALA A 61 -2.80 -19.03 -13.71
CA ALA A 61 -2.05 -19.51 -14.87
C ALA A 61 -1.27 -20.82 -14.59
N LEU A 62 -1.34 -21.34 -13.36
CA LEU A 62 -0.74 -22.59 -12.89
C LEU A 62 -1.81 -23.69 -12.75
N PRO A 63 -1.42 -24.98 -12.79
CA PRO A 63 -2.33 -26.08 -12.56
C PRO A 63 -2.90 -26.04 -11.12
N SER A 64 -4.09 -26.61 -10.95
CA SER A 64 -4.85 -26.51 -9.70
C SER A 64 -4.19 -27.21 -8.51
N HIS A 65 -3.41 -28.25 -8.80
CA HIS A 65 -2.51 -28.93 -7.89
C HIS A 65 -1.14 -29.01 -8.55
N LEU A 66 -0.11 -28.61 -7.83
CA LEU A 66 1.26 -28.83 -8.26
C LEU A 66 1.66 -30.27 -7.93
N SER A 67 2.47 -30.84 -8.81
CA SER A 67 3.05 -32.16 -8.61
C SER A 67 3.86 -32.20 -7.29
N PRO A 68 3.67 -33.23 -6.44
CA PRO A 68 4.29 -33.30 -5.11
C PRO A 68 5.84 -33.34 -5.19
N PRO A 69 6.54 -32.99 -4.11
CA PRO A 69 8.00 -33.00 -4.08
C PRO A 69 8.54 -34.41 -4.38
N GLY A 70 9.13 -34.59 -5.58
CA GLY A 70 9.69 -35.87 -6.03
C GLY A 70 9.44 -36.20 -7.51
N THR A 71 8.51 -35.51 -8.16
CA THR A 71 8.31 -35.57 -9.63
C THR A 71 8.84 -34.30 -10.29
N THR A 72 9.13 -34.35 -11.60
CA THR A 72 9.56 -33.16 -12.37
C THR A 72 8.56 -32.04 -12.15
N ARG A 73 8.97 -30.95 -11.49
CA ARG A 73 8.10 -29.79 -11.23
C ARG A 73 7.50 -29.32 -12.54
N ASP A 74 6.18 -29.25 -12.59
CA ASP A 74 5.48 -28.66 -13.72
C ASP A 74 5.83 -27.17 -13.78
N ASN A 75 6.65 -26.81 -14.76
CA ASN A 75 7.03 -25.43 -15.09
C ASN A 75 7.74 -24.64 -13.95
N PRO A 76 9.00 -24.98 -13.62
CA PRO A 76 9.73 -24.38 -12.50
C PRO A 76 9.89 -22.86 -12.60
N ALA A 77 9.96 -22.31 -13.82
CA ALA A 77 10.08 -20.87 -14.04
C ALA A 77 8.86 -20.09 -13.55
N LYS A 78 7.65 -20.65 -13.69
CA LYS A 78 6.42 -20.00 -13.20
C LYS A 78 6.28 -20.09 -11.68
N ILE A 79 6.83 -21.13 -11.06
CA ILE A 79 6.86 -21.25 -9.59
C ILE A 79 7.81 -20.19 -9.01
N ASP A 80 8.97 -20.00 -9.63
CA ASP A 80 9.92 -18.95 -9.26
C ASP A 80 9.28 -17.55 -9.40
N GLU A 81 8.61 -17.30 -10.53
CA GLU A 81 7.84 -16.07 -10.75
C GLU A 81 6.74 -15.87 -9.69
N LEU A 82 6.05 -16.94 -9.29
CA LEU A 82 5.02 -16.87 -8.24
C LEU A 82 5.62 -16.52 -6.88
N THR A 83 6.78 -17.08 -6.54
CA THR A 83 7.50 -16.77 -5.29
C THR A 83 8.03 -15.33 -5.30
N ASP A 84 8.55 -14.85 -6.43
CA ASP A 84 8.96 -13.45 -6.59
C ASP A 84 7.79 -12.48 -6.41
N LEU A 85 6.63 -12.79 -7.00
CA LEU A 85 5.41 -11.98 -6.84
C LEU A 85 4.89 -11.98 -5.40
N LEU A 86 5.01 -13.11 -4.68
CA LEU A 86 4.69 -13.16 -3.25
C LEU A 86 5.64 -12.28 -2.45
N ALA A 87 6.95 -12.32 -2.75
CA ALA A 87 7.93 -11.47 -2.10
C ALA A 87 7.65 -9.98 -2.36
N GLU A 88 7.30 -9.58 -3.59
CA GLU A 88 6.86 -8.22 -3.92
C GLU A 88 5.65 -7.80 -3.07
N ALA A 89 4.66 -8.69 -2.93
CA ALA A 89 3.50 -8.45 -2.08
C ALA A 89 3.86 -8.37 -0.58
N ALA A 90 4.82 -9.15 -0.10
CA ALA A 90 5.31 -9.12 1.28
C ALA A 90 6.06 -7.81 1.60
N PHE A 91 6.91 -7.32 0.69
CA PHE A 91 7.55 -6.01 0.85
C PHE A 91 6.53 -4.87 0.84
N ALA A 92 5.52 -4.95 -0.03
CA ALA A 92 4.43 -3.99 -0.05
C ALA A 92 3.60 -4.04 1.25
N TRP A 93 3.38 -5.23 1.81
CA TRP A 93 2.74 -5.42 3.11
C TRP A 93 3.53 -4.79 4.26
N PHE A 94 4.85 -5.00 4.31
CA PHE A 94 5.71 -4.41 5.34
C PHE A 94 5.67 -2.87 5.30
N SER A 95 5.63 -2.30 4.09
CA SER A 95 5.47 -0.86 3.88
C SER A 95 4.13 -0.30 4.39
N LEU A 96 3.16 -1.17 4.66
CA LEU A 96 1.81 -0.84 5.09
C LEU A 96 1.54 -1.11 6.58
N GLU A 97 2.42 -1.82 7.29
CA GLU A 97 2.18 -2.29 8.67
C GLU A 97 1.84 -1.15 9.64
N GLY A 98 2.39 0.06 9.42
CA GLY A 98 2.04 1.26 10.19
C GLY A 98 0.69 1.93 9.82
N SER A 99 0.06 1.56 8.71
CA SER A 99 -1.17 2.18 8.18
C SER A 99 -2.38 1.24 8.06
N LEU A 100 -2.19 -0.08 8.15
CA LEU A 100 -3.24 -1.09 7.95
C LEU A 100 -3.84 -1.70 9.21
N VAL A 101 -3.38 -1.29 10.40
CA VAL A 101 -3.85 -1.77 11.72
C VAL A 101 -5.39 -1.82 11.84
N ASP A 102 -6.11 -0.97 11.11
CA ASP A 102 -7.58 -0.90 11.13
C ASP A 102 -8.31 -2.01 10.35
N ASN A 103 -7.66 -2.75 9.43
CA ASN A 103 -8.35 -3.74 8.59
C ASN A 103 -7.93 -5.19 8.91
N LYS A 104 -8.53 -5.71 9.98
CA LYS A 104 -8.33 -7.09 10.45
C LYS A 104 -8.55 -8.14 9.36
N HIS A 105 -9.56 -7.96 8.51
CA HIS A 105 -9.88 -8.92 7.44
C HIS A 105 -8.79 -9.02 6.36
N VAL A 106 -8.17 -7.90 5.99
CA VAL A 106 -7.07 -7.90 5.02
C VAL A 106 -5.82 -8.53 5.63
N THR A 107 -5.56 -8.25 6.91
CA THR A 107 -4.46 -8.84 7.67
C THR A 107 -4.59 -10.35 7.79
N GLU A 108 -5.75 -10.84 8.22
CA GLU A 108 -6.04 -12.28 8.33
C GLU A 108 -5.93 -12.99 6.96
N SER A 109 -6.43 -12.34 5.90
CA SER A 109 -6.35 -12.91 4.54
C SER A 109 -4.92 -12.94 4.01
N TRP A 110 -4.11 -11.92 4.31
CA TRP A 110 -2.71 -11.87 3.89
C TRP A 110 -1.86 -12.89 4.62
N LEU A 111 -1.99 -13.01 5.95
CA LEU A 111 -1.31 -14.02 6.74
C LEU A 111 -1.62 -15.43 6.23
N PHE A 112 -2.90 -15.70 5.93
CA PHE A 112 -3.28 -16.98 5.34
C PHE A 112 -2.57 -17.25 4.00
N ILE A 113 -2.48 -16.27 3.11
CA ILE A 113 -1.80 -16.43 1.81
C ILE A 113 -0.30 -16.69 2.01
N ASN A 114 0.34 -15.89 2.86
CA ASN A 114 1.78 -15.98 3.12
C ASN A 114 2.16 -17.33 3.75
N ASP A 115 1.37 -17.81 4.71
CA ASP A 115 1.65 -19.05 5.43
C ASP A 115 1.33 -20.30 4.59
N ASN A 116 0.36 -20.22 3.67
CA ASN A 116 -0.07 -21.36 2.85
C ASN A 116 0.56 -21.39 1.44
N HIS A 117 1.37 -20.40 1.05
CA HIS A 117 2.07 -20.41 -0.24
C HIS A 117 2.97 -21.64 -0.39
N ILE A 118 3.79 -21.95 0.63
CA ILE A 118 4.70 -23.11 0.60
C ILE A 118 3.89 -24.41 0.45
N ARG A 119 2.76 -24.52 1.15
CA ARG A 119 1.87 -25.69 1.07
C ARG A 119 1.22 -25.87 -0.30
N TYR A 120 0.99 -24.78 -1.03
CA TYR A 120 0.57 -24.85 -2.44
C TYR A 120 1.73 -25.27 -3.36
N VAL A 121 2.93 -24.72 -3.15
CA VAL A 121 4.14 -25.13 -3.89
C VAL A 121 4.45 -26.61 -3.69
N ASP A 122 4.18 -27.15 -2.51
CA ASP A 122 4.34 -28.56 -2.17
C ASP A 122 3.17 -29.45 -2.66
N GLY A 123 2.12 -28.85 -3.24
CA GLY A 123 0.97 -29.56 -3.82
C GLY A 123 -0.08 -30.01 -2.79
N GLU A 124 0.05 -29.64 -1.52
CA GLU A 124 -0.87 -30.04 -0.43
C GLU A 124 -2.23 -29.35 -0.51
N ILE A 125 -2.25 -28.12 -1.06
CA ILE A 125 -3.44 -27.26 -1.09
C ILE A 125 -3.79 -26.92 -2.53
N SER A 126 -5.10 -26.79 -2.82
CA SER A 126 -5.58 -26.28 -4.10
C SER A 126 -5.43 -24.77 -4.19
N TYR A 127 -5.06 -24.28 -5.38
CA TYR A 127 -4.99 -22.84 -5.66
C TYR A 127 -6.29 -22.08 -5.34
N HIS A 128 -7.46 -22.75 -5.35
CA HIS A 128 -8.76 -22.12 -5.13
C HIS A 128 -8.87 -21.46 -3.74
N GLU A 129 -8.31 -22.06 -2.70
CA GLU A 129 -8.36 -21.51 -1.35
C GLU A 129 -7.55 -20.21 -1.27
N ILE A 130 -6.31 -20.24 -1.77
CA ILE A 130 -5.42 -19.07 -1.84
C ILE A 130 -6.03 -17.96 -2.71
N HIS A 131 -6.60 -18.33 -3.86
CA HIS A 131 -7.24 -17.37 -4.77
C HIS A 131 -8.42 -16.65 -4.12
N THR A 132 -9.22 -17.34 -3.30
CA THR A 132 -10.36 -16.75 -2.59
C THR A 132 -9.89 -15.67 -1.60
N HIS A 133 -8.81 -15.95 -0.86
CA HIS A 133 -8.20 -14.96 0.04
C HIS A 133 -7.57 -13.79 -0.73
N CYS A 134 -6.97 -14.03 -1.90
CA CYS A 134 -6.47 -12.95 -2.76
C CYS A 134 -7.62 -12.07 -3.27
N ALA A 135 -8.71 -12.67 -3.74
CA ALA A 135 -9.89 -11.96 -4.21
C ALA A 135 -10.52 -11.11 -3.09
N ASN A 136 -10.55 -11.62 -1.85
CA ASN A 136 -11.02 -10.87 -0.69
C ASN A 136 -10.19 -9.60 -0.44
N ILE A 137 -8.86 -9.64 -0.61
CA ILE A 137 -7.99 -8.47 -0.44
C ILE A 137 -8.19 -7.44 -1.56
N VAL A 138 -8.33 -7.91 -2.80
CA VAL A 138 -8.48 -7.04 -3.98
C VAL A 138 -9.85 -6.35 -3.96
N THR A 139 -10.91 -7.11 -3.77
CA THR A 139 -12.31 -6.64 -3.89
C THR A 139 -12.77 -5.81 -2.69
N LYS A 140 -12.34 -6.12 -1.46
CA LYS A 140 -12.80 -5.37 -0.29
C LYS A 140 -12.13 -4.00 -0.21
N PRO A 141 -12.88 -2.91 0.04
CA PRO A 141 -12.29 -1.59 0.25
C PRO A 141 -11.47 -1.57 1.54
N ILE A 142 -10.24 -1.06 1.48
CA ILE A 142 -9.41 -0.80 2.66
C ILE A 142 -9.86 0.55 3.26
N ASN A 143 -11.08 0.59 3.78
CA ASN A 143 -11.62 1.77 4.44
C ASN A 143 -11.10 1.85 5.88
N LYS A 144 -10.73 3.06 6.30
CA LYS A 144 -10.70 3.42 7.71
C LYS A 144 -12.15 3.50 8.20
N LYS A 145 -12.45 2.89 9.34
CA LYS A 145 -13.64 3.29 10.11
C LYS A 145 -13.43 4.70 10.65
#